data_AF-A0A067MWY2-F1
#
_entry.id   AF-A0A067MWY2-F1
#
_cell.length_a   1.000
_cell.length_b   1.000
_cell.length_c   1.000
_cell.angle_alpha   90.00
_cell.angle_beta   90.00
_cell.angle_gamma   90.00
#
_symmetry.space_group_name_H-M   'P 1'
#
loop_
_entity.id
_entity.type
_entity.pdbx_description
1 polymer ?
#
loop_
_entity_poly.entity_id
_entity_poly.type
_entity_poly.pdbx_seq_one_letter_code
_entity_poly.pdbx_strand_id
1 'polypeptide(L)'
;MKHTKTISVTTARWWFHKMGYRWKRDHKGQYVDGHEREDVTAYCNCVFLPAMAAIELRTRKWGINDEPGSSFIMCHTVVWYHDKSTFYAHD
;
A
#
# COMPACT_ATOMS: atom_id res chain seq x y z
N MET A 1 -6.88 -41.10 -9.30
CA MET A 1 -7.04 -41.29 -7.84
C MET A 1 -7.27 -39.94 -7.20
N LYS A 2 -8.38 -39.73 -6.49
CA LYS A 2 -8.63 -38.48 -5.74
C LYS A 2 -8.02 -38.61 -4.34
N HIS A 3 -7.03 -37.79 -4.01
CA HIS A 3 -6.53 -37.70 -2.64
C HIS A 3 -7.53 -36.92 -1.79
N THR A 4 -8.18 -37.59 -0.84
CA THR A 4 -9.16 -37.01 0.10
C THR A 4 -8.53 -36.55 1.41
N LYS A 5 -7.25 -36.88 1.64
CA LYS A 5 -6.56 -36.57 2.89
C LYS A 5 -5.85 -35.24 2.78
N THR A 6 -6.24 -34.32 3.65
CA THR A 6 -5.56 -33.03 3.87
C THR A 6 -4.14 -33.27 4.39
N ILE A 7 -3.21 -32.41 3.99
CA ILE A 7 -1.83 -32.46 4.44
C ILE A 7 -1.80 -32.23 5.96
N SER A 8 -1.05 -33.10 6.67
CA SER A 8 -0.87 -32.91 8.10
C SER A 8 0.02 -31.70 8.39
N VAL A 9 -0.20 -31.04 9.53
CA VAL A 9 0.65 -29.93 9.99
C VAL A 9 2.12 -30.35 10.08
N THR A 10 2.38 -31.60 10.47
CA THR A 10 3.74 -32.16 10.55
C THR A 10 4.42 -32.22 9.20
N THR A 11 3.71 -32.69 8.17
CA THR A 11 4.22 -32.74 6.79
C THR A 11 4.53 -31.33 6.28
N ALA A 12 3.64 -30.36 6.53
CA ALA A 12 3.86 -28.97 6.15
C ALA A 12 5.10 -28.36 6.84
N ARG A 13 5.26 -28.56 8.15
CA ARG A 13 6.43 -28.09 8.92
C ARG A 13 7.74 -28.66 8.38
N TRP A 14 7.73 -29.94 7.99
CA TRP A 14 8.91 -30.59 7.44
C TRP A 14 9.33 -29.97 6.09
N TRP A 15 8.36 -29.67 5.22
CA TRP A 15 8.63 -28.94 3.98
C TRP A 15 9.14 -27.52 4.21
N PHE A 16 8.57 -26.77 5.15
CA PHE A 16 9.09 -25.46 5.51
C PHE A 16 10.56 -25.52 5.93
N HIS A 17 10.92 -26.48 6.78
CA HIS A 17 12.31 -26.67 7.18
C HIS A 17 13.21 -27.02 5.99
N LYS A 18 12.77 -27.93 5.10
CA LYS A 18 13.52 -28.32 3.90
C LYS A 18 13.72 -27.16 2.92
N MET A 19 12.74 -26.26 2.83
CA MET A 19 12.80 -25.05 2.01
C MET A 19 13.59 -23.90 2.68
N GLY A 20 14.17 -24.12 3.85
CA GLY A 20 14.97 -23.11 4.55
C GLY A 20 14.15 -22.05 5.30
N TYR A 21 12.84 -22.23 5.43
CA TYR A 21 12.02 -21.35 6.28
C TYR A 21 12.35 -21.61 7.74
N ARG A 22 12.81 -20.57 8.41
CA ARG A 22 13.04 -20.55 9.87
C ARG A 22 12.00 -19.64 10.49
N TRP A 23 11.27 -20.15 11.48
CA TRP A 23 10.47 -19.29 12.34
C TRP A 23 11.45 -18.36 13.08
N LYS A 24 11.33 -17.07 12.81
CA LYS A 24 12.04 -16.02 13.54
C LYS A 24 10.98 -15.07 14.07
N ARG A 25 11.15 -14.66 15.32
CA ARG A 25 10.49 -13.45 15.81
C ARG A 25 11.09 -12.29 15.04
N ASP A 26 10.29 -11.64 14.20
CA ASP A 26 10.73 -10.43 13.55
C ASP A 26 10.94 -9.36 14.63
N HIS A 27 12.13 -8.75 14.68
CA HIS A 27 12.47 -7.73 15.67
C HIS A 27 12.16 -6.33 15.14
N LYS A 28 11.59 -6.23 13.95
CA LYS A 28 11.22 -4.96 13.35
C LYS A 28 9.77 -4.69 13.68
N GLY A 29 9.48 -3.47 14.12
CA GLY A 29 8.15 -2.91 14.11
C GLY A 29 7.60 -3.01 12.69
N GLN A 30 6.98 -4.15 12.39
CA GLN A 30 6.11 -4.32 11.26
C GLN A 30 5.06 -3.27 11.47
N TYR A 31 5.08 -2.25 10.60
CA TYR A 31 4.09 -1.19 10.55
C TYR A 31 2.73 -1.78 10.92
N VAL A 32 2.29 -1.46 12.14
CA VAL A 32 0.89 -1.67 12.50
C VAL A 32 0.17 -0.78 11.52
N ASP A 33 -0.75 -1.35 10.74
CA ASP A 33 -1.56 -0.56 9.82
C ASP A 33 -2.34 0.45 10.65
N GLY A 34 -1.75 1.64 10.82
CA GLY A 34 -2.28 2.69 11.67
C GLY A 34 -3.55 3.30 11.10
N HIS A 35 -4.02 2.80 9.95
CA HIS A 35 -5.27 3.17 9.32
C HIS A 35 -6.50 2.90 10.21
N GLU A 36 -6.37 2.01 11.21
CA GLU A 36 -7.43 1.75 12.20
C GLU A 36 -7.49 2.77 13.35
N ARG A 37 -6.50 3.65 13.50
CA ARG A 37 -6.55 4.67 14.57
C ARG A 37 -7.49 5.80 14.19
N GLU A 38 -8.40 6.14 15.11
CA GLU A 38 -9.42 7.18 14.90
C GLU A 38 -8.84 8.54 14.52
N ASP A 39 -7.70 8.93 15.11
CA ASP A 39 -7.02 10.19 14.79
C ASP A 39 -6.45 10.20 13.35
N VAL A 40 -5.90 9.07 12.90
CA VAL A 40 -5.40 8.88 11.53
C VAL A 40 -6.56 8.91 10.54
N THR A 41 -7.66 8.21 10.84
CA THR A 41 -8.87 8.21 10.00
C THR A 41 -9.49 9.60 9.92
N ALA A 42 -9.59 10.32 11.04
CA ALA A 42 -10.12 11.68 11.08
C ALA A 42 -9.26 12.64 10.25
N TYR A 43 -7.94 12.59 10.39
CA TYR A 43 -7.04 13.40 9.56
C TYR A 43 -7.15 13.05 8.07
N CYS A 44 -7.20 11.76 7.73
CA CYS A 44 -7.35 11.31 6.35
C CYS A 44 -8.62 11.89 5.71
N ASN A 45 -9.76 11.72 6.37
CA ASN A 45 -11.07 12.10 5.84
C ASN A 45 -11.31 13.61 5.86
N CYS A 46 -10.93 14.30 6.93
CA CYS A 46 -11.26 15.71 7.11
C CYS A 46 -10.21 16.67 6.51
N VAL A 47 -8.97 16.22 6.33
CA VAL A 47 -7.86 17.11 5.91
C VAL A 47 -7.22 16.63 4.62
N PHE A 48 -6.71 15.39 4.60
CA PHE A 48 -5.91 14.90 3.49
C PHE A 48 -6.73 14.74 2.19
N LEU A 49 -7.85 14.03 2.23
CA LEU A 49 -8.68 13.80 1.04
C LEU A 49 -9.24 15.10 0.44
N PRO A 50 -9.79 16.06 1.21
CA PRO A 50 -10.23 17.34 0.67
C PRO A 50 -9.08 18.14 0.02
N ALA A 51 -7.89 18.15 0.63
CA ALA A 51 -6.72 18.83 0.07
C ALA A 51 -6.29 18.19 -1.26
N MET A 52 -6.26 16.86 -1.32
CA MET A 52 -5.94 16.13 -2.55
C MET A 52 -6.97 16.37 -3.65
N ALA A 53 -8.26 16.41 -3.33
CA ALA A 53 -9.32 16.73 -4.29
C ALA A 53 -9.15 18.15 -4.88
N ALA A 54 -8.78 19.13 -4.06
CA ALA A 54 -8.51 20.50 -4.52
C ALA A 54 -7.29 20.57 -5.47
N ILE A 55 -6.27 19.74 -5.24
CA ILE A 55 -5.09 19.61 -6.12
C ILE A 55 -5.47 18.88 -7.41
N GLU A 56 -6.30 17.84 -7.31
CA GLU A 56 -6.76 17.03 -8.45
C GLU A 56 -7.50 17.89 -9.49
N LEU A 57 -8.25 18.90 -9.05
CA LEU A 57 -8.91 19.87 -9.95
C LEU A 57 -7.93 20.59 -10.88
N ARG A 58 -6.66 20.73 -10.48
CA ARG A 58 -5.59 21.39 -11.27
C ARG A 58 -4.63 20.39 -11.91
N THR A 59 -4.85 19.11 -11.69
CA THR A 59 -4.02 18.03 -12.22
C THR A 59 -4.58 17.58 -13.57
N ARG A 60 -3.70 17.17 -14.50
CA ARG A 60 -4.14 16.64 -15.78
C ARG A 60 -4.79 15.27 -15.58
N LYS A 61 -6.01 15.11 -16.09
CA LYS A 61 -6.70 13.82 -16.15
C LYS A 61 -6.46 13.18 -17.51
N TRP A 62 -6.00 11.94 -17.49
CA TRP A 62 -5.86 11.11 -18.68
C TRP A 62 -7.11 10.24 -18.81
N GLY A 63 -7.76 10.31 -19.97
CA GLY A 63 -8.89 9.43 -20.29
C GLY A 63 -8.43 7.98 -20.53
N ILE A 64 -9.40 7.07 -20.73
CA ILE A 64 -9.14 5.65 -21.01
C ILE A 64 -8.24 5.43 -22.25
N ASN A 65 -8.23 6.39 -23.17
CA ASN A 65 -7.42 6.35 -24.40
C ASN A 65 -6.18 7.25 -24.32
N ASP A 66 -5.71 7.62 -23.13
CA ASP A 66 -4.63 8.58 -22.90
C ASP A 66 -4.87 9.95 -23.57
N GLU A 67 -6.13 10.28 -23.85
CA GLU A 67 -6.47 11.61 -24.34
C GLU A 67 -6.48 12.59 -23.15
N PRO A 68 -5.83 13.75 -23.28
CA PRO A 68 -5.89 14.77 -22.25
C PRO A 68 -7.33 15.26 -22.13
N GLY A 69 -7.96 15.07 -20.97
CA GLY A 69 -9.28 15.63 -20.72
C GLY A 69 -9.24 17.15 -20.90
N SER A 70 -10.21 17.69 -21.64
CA SER A 70 -10.33 19.14 -21.94
C SER A 70 -10.35 19.94 -20.65
N SER A 71 -9.19 20.44 -20.25
CA SER A 71 -8.99 21.20 -19.02
C SER A 71 -8.43 22.54 -19.43
N PHE A 72 -9.24 23.60 -19.33
CA PHE A 72 -8.88 24.99 -19.67
C PHE A 72 -7.85 25.62 -18.71
N ILE A 73 -7.10 24.82 -17.96
CA ILE A 73 -6.20 25.28 -16.91
C ILE A 73 -4.83 25.54 -17.52
N MET A 74 -4.43 26.81 -17.56
CA MET A 74 -3.17 27.25 -18.17
C MET A 74 -1.91 26.72 -17.46
N CYS A 75 -2.01 26.28 -16.19
CA CYS A 75 -0.91 25.73 -15.41
C CYS A 75 -1.36 24.46 -14.69
N HIS A 76 -0.80 23.31 -15.08
CA HIS A 76 -1.12 22.03 -14.45
C HIS A 76 -0.21 21.74 -13.26
N THR A 77 -0.78 21.17 -12.21
CA THR A 77 -0.01 20.59 -11.10
C THR A 77 0.33 19.14 -11.42
N VAL A 78 1.59 18.75 -11.21
CA VAL A 78 2.05 17.36 -11.30
C VAL A 78 2.29 16.84 -9.89
N VAL A 79 1.58 15.78 -9.51
CA VAL A 79 1.74 15.12 -8.22
C VAL A 79 2.64 13.91 -8.41
N TRP A 80 3.71 13.82 -7.63
CA TRP A 80 4.63 12.68 -7.61
C TRP A 80 4.27 11.77 -6.44
N TYR A 81 3.96 10.51 -6.73
CA TYR A 81 3.70 9.49 -5.72
C TYR A 81 4.90 8.54 -5.63
N HIS A 82 5.32 8.22 -4.41
CA HIS A 82 6.35 7.22 -4.15
C HIS A 82 5.71 5.95 -3.59
N ASP A 83 5.92 4.84 -4.30
CA ASP A 83 5.46 3.48 -3.94
C ASP A 83 6.18 2.94 -2.68
N LYS A 84 7.45 3.33 -2.49
CA LYS A 84 8.29 2.90 -1.38
C LYS A 84 9.13 4.06 -0.87
N SER A 85 8.97 4.37 0.40
CA SER A 85 9.90 5.19 1.16
C SER A 85 10.45 4.34 2.30
N THR A 86 11.78 4.28 2.43
CA THR A 86 12.44 3.64 3.56
C THR A 86 12.96 4.75 4.46
N PHE A 87 12.32 4.97 5.59
CA PHE A 87 12.78 5.92 6.59
C PHE A 87 13.68 5.18 7.59
N TYR A 88 14.95 5.54 7.65
CA TYR A 88 15.84 5.13 8.73
C TYR A 88 15.70 6.16 9.85
N ALA A 89 15.25 5.74 11.03
CA ALA A 89 14.99 6.64 12.16
C ALA A 89 16.26 7.11 12.90
N HIS A 90 17.45 6.99 12.28
CA HIS A 90 18.73 7.28 12.92
C HIS A 90 19.77 7.79 11.90
N ASP A 91 19.55 8.99 11.36
CA ASP A 91 20.61 9.84 10.82
C ASP A 91 20.51 11.22 11.52
#